data_AF-A0A9Q0NHU0-F1
#
_entry.id   AF-A0A9Q0NHU0-F1
#
_cell.length_a   1.000
_cell.length_b   1.000
_cell.length_c   1.000
_cell.angle_alpha   90.00
_cell.angle_beta   90.00
_cell.angle_gamma   90.00
#
_symmetry.space_group_name_H-M   'P 1'
#
loop_
_entity.id
_entity.type
_entity.pdbx_description
1 polymer ?
#
loop_
_entity_poly.entity_id
_entity_poly.type
_entity_poly.pdbx_seq_one_letter_code
_entity_poly.pdbx_strand_id
1 'polypeptide(L)'
;MEEALFSNDNVDKLCVKLQHGSTIAEYEVTTGIVEPSSVKDEIIVVTIVARHIPKSVTLRKRGVTQLEFLLTINYSEPISRDKFDKTKSDVEKGAVDSMQKALQNAEHHNEDNKLYNFKKLHTQIWRNLWLTGFEISSSFAEDSINGDRINATIYAVLSQVRSFESEVAVSLPQRLEIDKILNNVEGCYDTRYHTLQAENLWRNMKTIDELNSLVSSWLLTLEKQGCHNLIKAGASGAMQAMVLSFGGFRFTNQHLEFNIHPKYLHRDYFYRRIKYGNMTHVNVSVAVTDDNKAVMYVALDRSDGQYYACDAGCLDDPVKLGPEKTMFPVKLTEPLTAILYIASDREHILELHHAIHVKEVAEAPAHEHHIIALHKHGHHLGGLPTLFWISICAIIIVFHVFLCKLIVKEYCEPPDKFRYRYVKP
;
A
#
# COMPACT_ATOMS: atom_id res chain seq x y z
N MET A 1 0.59 -18.42 10.17
CA MET A 1 0.91 -18.64 11.59
C MET A 1 0.12 -19.88 11.92
N GLU A 2 0.74 -21.04 11.67
CA GLU A 2 0.27 -22.31 12.23
C GLU A 2 -0.10 -22.06 13.68
N GLU A 3 -1.17 -22.72 14.15
CA GLU A 3 -1.38 -22.89 15.58
C GLU A 3 -0.02 -23.17 16.20
N ALA A 4 0.54 -22.18 16.91
CA ALA A 4 1.65 -22.44 17.78
C ALA A 4 1.06 -23.46 18.73
N LEU A 5 1.40 -24.73 18.49
CA LEU A 5 1.15 -25.84 19.38
C LEU A 5 1.93 -25.47 20.65
N PHE A 6 1.30 -24.66 21.49
CA PHE A 6 1.56 -24.66 22.90
C PHE A 6 1.21 -26.08 23.32
N SER A 7 2.21 -26.96 23.26
CA SER A 7 2.19 -28.17 24.07
C SER A 7 1.84 -27.70 25.48
N ASN A 8 0.64 -28.08 25.94
CA ASN A 8 0.12 -27.69 27.25
C ASN A 8 1.06 -28.11 28.40
N ASP A 9 2.06 -28.93 28.12
CA ASP A 9 3.01 -29.45 29.10
C ASP A 9 4.23 -28.52 29.37
N ASN A 10 4.42 -27.43 28.62
CA ASN A 10 5.58 -26.52 28.75
C ASN A 10 5.21 -25.04 28.99
N VAL A 11 4.12 -24.77 29.69
CA VAL A 11 3.67 -23.40 29.98
C VAL A 11 3.79 -23.10 31.48
N ASP A 12 4.79 -22.32 31.85
CA ASP A 12 4.97 -21.86 33.22
C ASP A 12 4.14 -20.60 33.48
N LYS A 13 3.38 -20.62 34.57
CA LYS A 13 2.50 -19.51 34.98
C LYS A 13 2.94 -18.97 36.33
N LEU A 14 3.18 -17.66 36.38
CA LEU A 14 3.56 -16.95 37.60
C LEU A 14 2.64 -15.74 37.79
N CYS A 15 2.23 -15.47 39.02
CA CYS A 15 1.45 -14.28 39.34
C CYS A 15 2.34 -13.20 39.95
N VAL A 16 2.30 -11.99 39.39
CA VAL A 16 3.08 -10.84 39.87
C VAL A 16 2.13 -9.71 40.23
N LYS A 17 2.40 -9.06 41.36
CA LYS A 17 1.67 -7.87 41.81
C LYS A 17 2.40 -6.63 41.29
N LEU A 18 1.75 -5.88 40.42
CA LEU A 18 2.29 -4.65 39.85
C LEU A 18 1.45 -3.46 40.27
N GLN A 19 2.12 -2.34 40.53
CA GLN A 19 1.45 -1.08 40.82
C GLN A 19 0.86 -0.50 39.53
N HIS A 20 -0.41 -0.17 39.57
CA HIS A 20 -1.18 0.52 38.54
C HIS A 20 -1.88 1.72 39.21
N GLY A 21 -1.24 2.87 39.17
CA GLY A 21 -1.63 4.11 39.81
C GLY A 21 -1.60 3.98 41.32
N SER A 22 -2.75 4.24 41.96
CA SER A 22 -2.93 4.03 43.40
C SER A 22 -3.26 2.58 43.78
N THR A 23 -3.45 1.68 42.80
CA THR A 23 -3.91 0.30 43.03
C THR A 23 -2.84 -0.74 42.69
N ILE A 24 -2.74 -1.78 43.51
CA ILE A 24 -1.92 -2.96 43.19
C ILE A 24 -2.83 -3.97 42.49
N ALA A 25 -2.48 -4.35 41.26
CA ALA A 25 -3.22 -5.33 40.49
C ALA A 25 -2.37 -6.59 40.25
N GLU A 26 -3.04 -7.74 40.17
CA GLU A 26 -2.42 -9.02 39.86
C GLU A 26 -2.35 -9.23 38.34
N TYR A 27 -1.14 -9.57 37.87
CA TYR A 27 -0.83 -9.90 36.48
C TYR A 27 -0.34 -11.35 36.40
N GLU A 28 -0.74 -12.03 35.33
CA GLU A 28 -0.28 -13.38 34.99
C GLU A 28 0.88 -13.26 34.01
N VAL A 29 2.01 -13.86 34.38
CA VAL A 29 3.21 -14.04 33.56
C VAL A 29 3.16 -15.47 33.04
N THR A 30 3.05 -15.61 31.73
CA THR A 30 3.02 -16.91 31.05
C THR A 30 4.25 -17.02 30.17
N THR A 31 5.10 -18.02 30.44
CA THR A 31 6.30 -18.28 29.64
C THR A 31 6.16 -19.60 28.90
N GLY A 32 6.50 -19.58 27.61
CA GLY A 32 6.46 -20.76 26.75
C GLY A 32 7.59 -20.77 25.73
N ILE A 33 7.62 -21.83 24.94
CA ILE A 33 8.64 -22.08 23.92
C ILE A 33 7.98 -22.15 22.54
N VAL A 34 8.60 -21.53 21.55
CA VAL A 34 8.22 -21.61 20.14
C VAL A 34 9.41 -22.16 19.34
N GLU A 35 9.16 -23.16 18.50
CA GLU A 35 10.19 -23.73 17.62
C GLU A 35 10.15 -23.03 16.25
N PRO A 36 11.21 -22.32 15.85
CA PRO A 36 11.25 -21.66 14.54
C PRO A 36 11.39 -22.69 13.42
N SER A 37 10.57 -22.57 12.38
CA SER A 37 10.61 -23.46 11.21
C SER A 37 11.92 -23.36 10.41
N SER A 38 12.71 -22.30 10.63
CA SER A 38 13.91 -21.96 9.86
C SER A 38 15.21 -22.60 10.38
N VAL A 39 15.28 -22.97 11.66
CA VAL A 39 16.50 -23.53 12.27
C VAL A 39 16.14 -24.71 13.16
N LYS A 40 16.64 -25.90 12.81
CA LYS A 40 16.45 -27.11 13.61
C LYS A 40 17.21 -27.00 14.93
N ASP A 41 16.62 -27.50 16.00
CA ASP A 41 17.18 -27.58 17.36
C ASP A 41 17.39 -26.25 18.09
N GLU A 42 16.90 -25.15 17.55
CA GLU A 42 16.81 -23.87 18.24
C GLU A 42 15.39 -23.64 18.78
N ILE A 43 15.29 -22.86 19.85
CA ILE A 43 14.03 -22.47 20.49
C ILE A 43 13.97 -20.96 20.69
N ILE A 44 12.77 -20.41 20.65
CA ILE A 44 12.47 -19.02 21.01
C ILE A 44 11.67 -19.05 22.31
N VAL A 45 12.19 -18.40 23.34
CA VAL A 45 11.48 -18.24 24.62
C VAL A 45 10.59 -17.02 24.52
N VAL A 46 9.29 -17.18 24.80
CA VAL A 46 8.31 -16.10 24.76
C VAL A 46 7.66 -15.97 26.13
N THR A 47 7.72 -14.77 26.71
CA THR A 47 6.99 -14.43 27.94
C THR A 47 5.94 -13.37 27.66
N ILE A 48 4.73 -13.65 28.13
CA ILE A 48 3.56 -12.78 28.02
C ILE A 48 3.14 -12.35 29.42
N VAL A 49 3.03 -11.05 29.67
CA VAL A 49 2.47 -10.50 30.91
C VAL A 49 1.11 -9.90 30.59
N ALA A 50 0.06 -10.42 31.20
CA ALA A 50 -1.32 -10.03 30.96
C ALA A 50 -2.04 -9.75 32.27
N ARG A 51 -2.98 -8.80 32.26
CA ARG A 51 -3.92 -8.64 33.38
C ARG A 51 -4.91 -9.80 33.40
N HIS A 52 -5.26 -10.29 34.60
CA HIS A 52 -6.31 -11.30 34.74
C HIS A 52 -7.63 -10.78 34.13
N ILE A 53 -8.14 -11.52 33.13
CA ILE A 53 -9.44 -11.24 32.50
C ILE A 53 -10.57 -11.80 33.38
N PRO A 54 -11.54 -10.99 33.82
CA PRO A 54 -12.65 -11.47 34.64
C PRO A 54 -13.54 -12.44 33.86
N LYS A 55 -13.93 -13.55 34.49
CA LYS A 55 -14.80 -14.58 33.87
C LYS A 55 -16.24 -14.11 33.65
N SER A 56 -16.68 -13.10 34.40
CA SER A 56 -18.01 -12.50 34.27
C SER A 56 -17.94 -10.99 34.46
N VAL A 57 -18.82 -10.27 33.77
CA VAL A 57 -18.86 -8.80 33.76
C VAL A 57 -20.30 -8.38 34.03
N THR A 58 -20.51 -7.57 35.06
CA THR A 58 -21.84 -7.03 35.37
C THR A 58 -22.07 -5.73 34.61
N LEU A 59 -23.13 -5.70 33.78
CA LEU A 59 -23.48 -4.54 32.96
C LEU A 59 -24.31 -3.53 33.76
N ARG A 60 -24.09 -2.23 33.52
CA ARG A 60 -24.87 -1.15 34.13
C ARG A 60 -26.15 -0.92 33.33
N LYS A 61 -27.29 -0.70 34.02
CA LYS A 61 -28.64 -0.60 33.40
C LYS A 61 -28.80 0.58 32.43
N ARG A 62 -27.94 1.60 32.49
CA ARG A 62 -27.83 2.73 31.55
C ARG A 62 -26.42 3.33 31.63
N GLY A 63 -25.45 2.78 30.90
CA GLY A 63 -24.08 3.29 30.88
C GLY A 63 -23.15 2.42 30.02
N VAL A 64 -21.89 2.85 29.92
CA VAL A 64 -20.83 2.11 29.23
C VAL A 64 -19.99 1.38 30.27
N THR A 65 -19.83 0.06 30.10
CA THR A 65 -18.84 -0.73 30.84
C THR A 65 -17.63 -0.93 29.93
N GLN A 66 -16.49 -0.31 30.28
CA GLN A 66 -15.25 -0.40 29.52
C GLN A 66 -14.26 -1.33 30.24
N LEU A 67 -13.67 -2.25 29.49
CA LEU A 67 -12.61 -3.15 29.96
C LEU A 67 -11.36 -2.87 29.15
N GLU A 68 -10.26 -2.61 29.85
CA GLU A 68 -8.98 -2.28 29.25
C GLU A 68 -7.95 -3.33 29.65
N PHE A 69 -7.29 -3.90 28.65
CA PHE A 69 -6.28 -4.93 28.83
C PHE A 69 -4.97 -4.45 28.23
N LEU A 70 -3.95 -4.41 29.07
CA LEU A 70 -2.57 -4.19 28.66
C LEU A 70 -1.87 -5.55 28.64
N LEU A 71 -1.11 -5.77 27.57
CA LEU A 71 -0.34 -6.97 27.31
C LEU A 71 1.07 -6.56 26.93
N THR A 72 2.07 -7.21 27.50
CA THR A 72 3.45 -7.08 27.02
C THR A 72 3.99 -8.45 26.66
N ILE A 73 4.64 -8.52 25.51
CA ILE A 73 5.24 -9.74 24.97
C ILE A 73 6.71 -9.45 24.78
N ASN A 74 7.57 -10.22 25.44
CA ASN A 74 9.00 -10.24 25.16
C ASN A 74 9.39 -11.64 24.69
N TYR A 75 10.34 -11.68 23.77
CA TYR A 75 10.85 -12.93 23.22
C TYR A 75 12.37 -12.84 23.01
N SER A 76 13.04 -13.98 23.06
CA SER A 76 14.47 -14.10 22.79
C SER A 76 14.77 -14.21 21.30
N GLU A 77 16.03 -14.00 20.92
CA GLU A 77 16.54 -14.56 19.67
C GLU A 77 16.54 -16.11 19.72
N PRO A 78 16.64 -16.80 18.58
CA PRO A 78 16.79 -18.26 18.56
C PRO A 78 18.00 -18.72 19.39
N ILE A 79 17.79 -19.66 20.30
CA ILE A 79 18.83 -20.19 21.20
C ILE A 79 18.81 -21.73 21.25
N SER A 80 19.94 -22.34 21.59
CA SER A 80 19.96 -23.76 21.96
C SER A 80 19.13 -24.01 23.23
N ARG A 81 18.48 -25.18 23.29
CA ARG A 81 17.71 -25.65 24.44
C ARG A 81 18.50 -25.65 25.76
N ASP A 82 19.81 -25.84 25.71
CA ASP A 82 20.67 -25.84 26.90
C ASP A 82 20.73 -24.48 27.62
N LYS A 83 20.40 -23.40 26.92
CA LYS A 83 20.39 -22.02 27.45
C LYS A 83 19.01 -21.58 27.96
N PHE A 84 18.03 -22.49 27.96
CA PHE A 84 16.65 -22.17 28.30
C PHE A 84 16.50 -21.54 29.68
N ASP A 85 16.99 -22.19 30.74
CA ASP A 85 16.76 -21.73 32.13
C ASP A 85 17.31 -20.33 32.39
N LYS A 86 18.50 -20.03 31.84
CA LYS A 86 19.10 -18.70 31.97
C LYS A 86 18.28 -17.65 31.21
N THR A 87 17.93 -17.96 29.97
CA THR A 87 17.24 -17.01 29.08
C THR A 87 15.81 -16.77 29.55
N LYS A 88 15.14 -17.79 30.09
CA LYS A 88 13.80 -17.70 30.68
C LYS A 88 13.72 -16.59 31.72
N SER A 89 14.61 -16.59 32.70
CA SER A 89 14.62 -15.59 33.76
C SER A 89 14.85 -14.17 33.22
N ASP A 90 15.75 -14.03 32.23
CA ASP A 90 16.03 -12.74 31.59
C ASP A 90 14.83 -12.21 30.80
N VAL A 91 14.15 -13.08 30.03
CA VAL A 91 12.96 -12.73 29.23
C VAL A 91 11.77 -12.40 30.14
N GLU A 92 11.56 -13.17 31.21
CA GLU A 92 10.53 -12.91 32.21
C GLU A 92 10.71 -11.55 32.89
N LYS A 93 11.93 -11.29 33.37
CA LYS A 93 12.25 -10.00 33.97
C LYS A 93 12.05 -8.85 32.97
N GLY A 94 12.51 -9.02 31.73
CA GLY A 94 12.31 -8.02 30.68
C GLY A 94 10.83 -7.75 30.37
N ALA A 95 10.00 -8.78 30.38
CA ALA A 95 8.56 -8.66 30.14
C ALA A 95 7.87 -7.90 31.28
N VAL A 96 8.21 -8.22 32.53
CA VAL A 96 7.70 -7.52 33.72
C VAL A 96 8.15 -6.07 33.76
N ASP A 97 9.43 -5.79 33.48
CA ASP A 97 9.97 -4.42 33.39
C ASP A 97 9.26 -3.60 32.29
N SER A 98 8.95 -4.24 31.17
CA SER A 98 8.21 -3.61 30.06
C SER A 98 6.76 -3.32 30.45
N MET A 99 6.10 -4.23 31.17
CA MET A 99 4.77 -3.99 31.73
C MET A 99 4.81 -2.82 32.70
N GLN A 100 5.76 -2.78 33.64
CA GLN A 100 5.87 -1.68 34.60
C GLN A 100 6.02 -0.31 33.91
N LYS A 101 6.85 -0.22 32.85
CA LYS A 101 6.97 0.99 32.03
C LYS A 101 5.67 1.33 31.30
N ALA A 102 4.97 0.33 30.76
CA ALA A 102 3.69 0.54 30.09
C ALA A 102 2.61 1.08 31.06
N LEU A 103 2.60 0.57 32.30
CA LEU A 103 1.70 1.04 33.36
C LEU A 103 2.00 2.49 33.77
N GLN A 104 3.27 2.83 33.99
CA GLN A 104 3.69 4.22 34.27
C GLN A 104 3.25 5.18 33.15
N ASN A 105 3.47 4.80 31.89
CA ASN A 105 3.05 5.60 30.74
C ASN A 105 1.53 5.75 30.63
N ALA A 106 0.74 4.80 31.14
CA ALA A 106 -0.71 4.84 31.16
C ALA A 106 -1.25 5.72 32.31
N GLU A 107 -0.50 5.91 33.39
CA GLU A 107 -0.90 6.69 34.58
C GLU A 107 -0.76 8.20 34.42
N HIS A 108 0.19 8.68 33.60
CA HIS A 108 0.55 10.09 33.51
C HIS A 108 -0.48 11.00 32.80
N HIS A 109 -1.63 10.51 32.37
CA HIS A 109 -2.64 11.27 31.63
C HIS A 109 -4.07 11.06 32.16
N ASN A 110 -4.90 12.12 32.12
CA ASN A 110 -6.26 12.24 32.70
C ASN A 110 -7.07 10.95 32.80
N GLU A 111 -7.81 10.81 33.91
CA GLU A 111 -8.58 9.63 34.34
C GLU A 111 -9.55 9.05 33.28
N ASP A 112 -9.95 9.84 32.28
CA ASP A 112 -10.95 9.44 31.30
C ASP A 112 -10.42 8.53 30.16
N ASN A 113 -9.11 8.46 29.90
CA ASN A 113 -8.59 7.60 28.82
C ASN A 113 -7.09 7.21 28.96
N LYS A 114 -6.82 6.21 29.81
CA LYS A 114 -5.45 5.72 30.11
C LYS A 114 -4.68 5.19 28.90
N LEU A 115 -5.40 4.69 27.88
CA LEU A 115 -4.82 4.14 26.64
C LEU A 115 -4.63 5.18 25.52
N TYR A 116 -5.09 6.42 25.74
CA TYR A 116 -5.10 7.46 24.71
C TYR A 116 -3.72 7.70 24.09
N ASN A 117 -2.66 7.69 24.92
CA ASN A 117 -1.31 7.94 24.43
C ASN A 117 -0.82 6.84 23.47
N PHE A 118 -1.05 5.56 23.79
CA PHE A 118 -0.69 4.46 22.89
C PHE A 118 -1.41 4.57 21.54
N LYS A 119 -2.71 4.88 21.56
CA LYS A 119 -3.48 5.11 20.34
C LYS A 119 -2.96 6.30 19.55
N LYS A 120 -2.66 7.42 20.23
CA LYS A 120 -2.13 8.64 19.62
C LYS A 120 -0.77 8.38 18.96
N LEU A 121 0.16 7.74 19.68
CA LEU A 121 1.48 7.38 19.17
C LEU A 121 1.37 6.45 17.96
N HIS A 122 0.56 5.38 18.07
CA HIS A 122 0.32 4.47 16.95
C HIS A 122 -0.25 5.19 15.72
N THR A 123 -1.24 6.06 15.92
CA THR A 123 -1.85 6.86 14.85
C THR A 123 -0.83 7.81 14.23
N GLN A 124 0.05 8.42 15.03
CA GLN A 124 1.09 9.32 14.56
C GLN A 124 2.14 8.61 13.72
N ILE A 125 2.60 7.42 14.15
CA ILE A 125 3.55 6.60 13.39
C ILE A 125 2.96 6.22 12.04
N TRP A 126 1.72 5.72 12.02
CA TRP A 126 1.05 5.41 10.76
C TRP A 126 0.87 6.64 9.87
N ARG A 127 0.44 7.78 10.43
CA ARG A 127 0.33 9.02 9.66
C ARG A 127 1.65 9.41 9.00
N ASN A 128 2.77 9.22 9.68
CA ASN A 128 4.10 9.48 9.14
C ASN A 128 4.47 8.50 8.02
N LEU A 129 4.21 7.21 8.20
CA LEU A 129 4.45 6.19 7.17
C LEU A 129 3.64 6.44 5.90
N TRP A 130 2.39 6.90 6.04
CA TRP A 130 1.48 7.21 4.91
C TRP A 130 1.76 8.55 4.21
N LEU A 131 2.74 9.34 4.66
CA LEU A 131 3.15 10.57 3.97
C LEU A 131 3.72 10.24 2.57
N THR A 132 4.60 9.25 2.51
CA THR A 132 5.01 8.64 1.25
C THR A 132 3.90 7.71 0.79
N GLY A 133 3.59 7.71 -0.51
CA GLY A 133 2.38 7.03 -0.98
C GLY A 133 2.29 6.91 -2.48
N PHE A 134 1.42 5.99 -2.90
CA PHE A 134 1.00 5.83 -4.28
C PHE A 134 -0.51 5.84 -4.36
N GLU A 135 -1.06 6.52 -5.35
CA GLU A 135 -2.47 6.54 -5.66
C GLU A 135 -2.69 6.40 -7.16
N ILE A 136 -3.77 5.73 -7.52
CA ILE A 136 -4.14 5.40 -8.88
C ILE A 136 -5.63 5.68 -9.08
N SER A 137 -5.98 6.34 -10.19
CA SER A 137 -7.39 6.57 -10.57
C SER A 137 -8.15 5.25 -10.65
N SER A 138 -9.42 5.22 -10.23
CA SER A 138 -10.21 3.99 -10.24
C SER A 138 -10.43 3.45 -11.65
N SER A 139 -10.37 2.12 -11.79
CA SER A 139 -10.61 1.40 -13.02
C SER A 139 -11.77 0.42 -12.83
N PHE A 140 -12.65 0.39 -13.83
CA PHE A 140 -13.78 -0.55 -13.92
C PHE A 140 -13.48 -1.74 -14.84
N ALA A 141 -12.28 -1.80 -15.43
CA ALA A 141 -11.84 -2.95 -16.20
C ALA A 141 -11.77 -4.20 -15.32
N GLU A 142 -12.12 -5.36 -15.88
CA GLU A 142 -11.99 -6.65 -15.19
C GLU A 142 -10.54 -6.89 -14.77
N ASP A 143 -10.35 -7.52 -13.61
CA ASP A 143 -9.06 -7.82 -12.97
C ASP A 143 -8.12 -6.62 -12.73
N SER A 144 -8.61 -5.39 -12.90
CA SER A 144 -7.79 -4.20 -12.66
C SER A 144 -7.56 -3.95 -11.17
N ILE A 145 -6.33 -3.57 -10.84
CA ILE A 145 -5.94 -3.23 -9.48
C ILE A 145 -6.35 -1.78 -9.19
N ASN A 146 -7.04 -1.58 -8.07
CA ASN A 146 -7.53 -0.30 -7.60
C ASN A 146 -6.90 0.08 -6.25
N GLY A 147 -7.10 1.34 -5.85
CA GLY A 147 -6.47 1.93 -4.67
C GLY A 147 -6.80 1.19 -3.37
N ASP A 148 -7.98 0.57 -3.26
CA ASP A 148 -8.37 -0.25 -2.11
C ASP A 148 -7.46 -1.47 -1.92
N ARG A 149 -7.22 -2.24 -2.99
CA ARG A 149 -6.32 -3.41 -2.97
C ARG A 149 -4.88 -2.98 -2.72
N ILE A 150 -4.43 -1.89 -3.33
CA ILE A 150 -3.08 -1.33 -3.13
C ILE A 150 -2.88 -0.93 -1.66
N ASN A 151 -3.81 -0.15 -1.09
CA ASN A 151 -3.73 0.30 0.29
C ASN A 151 -3.78 -0.87 1.28
N ALA A 152 -4.63 -1.87 1.02
CA ALA A 152 -4.69 -3.09 1.84
C ALA A 152 -3.37 -3.87 1.80
N THR A 153 -2.76 -4.01 0.62
CA THR A 153 -1.48 -4.69 0.46
C THR A 153 -0.34 -3.93 1.13
N ILE A 154 -0.25 -2.60 0.94
CA ILE A 154 0.74 -1.76 1.63
C ILE A 154 0.58 -1.88 3.14
N TYR A 155 -0.66 -1.77 3.64
CA TYR A 155 -0.94 -1.93 5.06
C TYR A 155 -0.49 -3.31 5.58
N ALA A 156 -0.79 -4.39 4.86
CA ALA A 156 -0.40 -5.74 5.24
C ALA A 156 1.13 -5.87 5.32
N VAL A 157 1.87 -5.40 4.30
CA VAL A 157 3.34 -5.44 4.29
C VAL A 157 3.91 -4.60 5.43
N LEU A 158 3.51 -3.34 5.58
CA LEU A 158 4.04 -2.44 6.61
C LEU A 158 3.71 -2.92 8.03
N SER A 159 2.58 -3.60 8.24
CA SER A 159 2.22 -4.15 9.54
C SER A 159 3.10 -5.32 9.99
N GLN A 160 3.83 -5.97 9.06
CA GLN A 160 4.75 -7.07 9.35
C GLN A 160 6.21 -6.66 9.39
N VAL A 161 6.53 -5.40 9.09
CA VAL A 161 7.90 -4.88 9.11
C VAL A 161 8.08 -3.94 10.29
N ARG A 162 9.23 -4.05 10.97
CA ARG A 162 9.56 -3.19 12.10
C ARG A 162 9.79 -1.74 11.67
N SER A 163 9.32 -0.78 12.47
CA SER A 163 9.58 0.65 12.26
C SER A 163 10.68 1.13 13.20
N PHE A 164 11.93 0.83 12.86
CA PHE A 164 13.08 1.12 13.73
C PHE A 164 13.24 2.60 14.09
N GLU A 165 12.90 3.52 13.18
CA GLU A 165 12.93 4.97 13.43
C GLU A 165 12.00 5.39 14.59
N SER A 166 10.88 4.67 14.77
CA SER A 166 9.87 4.98 15.77
C SER A 166 10.00 4.14 17.06
N GLU A 167 10.89 3.15 17.07
CA GLU A 167 11.09 2.27 18.21
C GLU A 167 11.91 2.94 19.32
N VAL A 168 11.40 2.89 20.55
CA VAL A 168 12.06 3.49 21.73
C VAL A 168 13.34 2.75 22.11
N ALA A 169 13.42 1.44 21.81
CA ALA A 169 14.53 0.59 22.21
C ALA A 169 15.77 0.68 21.30
N VAL A 170 15.67 1.33 20.14
CA VAL A 170 16.77 1.42 19.16
C VAL A 170 17.81 2.45 19.62
N SER A 171 19.09 2.06 19.56
CA SER A 171 20.20 2.91 19.97
C SER A 171 20.44 4.07 18.99
N LEU A 172 21.03 5.17 19.47
CA LEU A 172 21.33 6.35 18.63
C LEU A 172 22.21 6.01 17.39
N PRO A 173 23.27 5.18 17.51
CA PRO A 173 24.08 4.79 16.34
C PRO A 173 23.27 4.06 15.28
N GLN A 174 22.39 3.13 15.69
CA GLN A 174 21.53 2.39 14.77
C GLN A 174 20.55 3.32 14.05
N ARG A 175 19.97 4.31 14.74
CA ARG A 175 19.10 5.31 14.10
C ARG A 175 19.83 6.11 13.02
N LEU A 176 21.06 6.55 13.29
CA LEU A 176 21.87 7.28 12.32
C LEU A 176 22.22 6.42 11.09
N GLU A 177 22.45 5.12 11.29
CA GLU A 177 22.68 4.19 10.20
C GLU A 177 21.42 4.02 9.33
N ILE A 178 20.25 3.85 9.95
CA ILE A 178 18.96 3.77 9.25
C ILE A 178 18.68 5.06 8.46
N ASP A 179 18.87 6.22 9.08
CA ASP A 179 18.70 7.51 8.42
C ASP A 179 19.61 7.64 7.20
N LYS A 180 20.88 7.22 7.32
CA LYS A 180 21.83 7.20 6.21
C LYS A 180 21.35 6.32 5.06
N ILE A 181 20.82 5.14 5.35
CA ILE A 181 20.29 4.22 4.33
C ILE A 181 19.07 4.83 3.63
N LEU A 182 18.16 5.45 4.38
CA LEU A 182 16.96 6.09 3.81
C LEU A 182 17.30 7.31 2.96
N ASN A 183 18.43 7.97 3.21
CA ASN A 183 18.88 9.15 2.48
C ASN A 183 19.69 8.80 1.22
N ASN A 184 20.46 7.71 1.27
CA ASN A 184 21.33 7.25 0.18
C ASN A 184 20.80 5.94 -0.40
N VAL A 185 19.66 6.04 -1.07
CA VAL A 185 19.07 4.90 -1.78
C VAL A 185 19.83 4.73 -3.09
N GLU A 186 20.62 3.67 -3.21
CA GLU A 186 21.25 3.28 -4.47
C GLU A 186 20.70 1.93 -4.93
N GLY A 187 20.40 1.80 -6.22
CA GLY A 187 20.17 0.50 -6.85
C GLY A 187 18.90 -0.26 -6.42
N CYS A 188 17.91 0.43 -5.85
CA CYS A 188 16.60 -0.18 -5.63
C CYS A 188 15.80 -0.22 -6.94
N TYR A 189 15.39 -1.43 -7.30
CA TYR A 189 14.49 -1.77 -8.40
C TYR A 189 15.06 -1.49 -9.80
N ASP A 190 16.09 -2.26 -10.17
CA ASP A 190 16.79 -2.19 -11.47
C ASP A 190 16.07 -2.93 -12.63
N THR A 191 14.80 -3.31 -12.44
CA THR A 191 14.04 -4.01 -13.49
C THR A 191 13.19 -3.07 -14.33
N ARG A 192 13.14 -3.33 -15.63
CA ARG A 192 12.26 -2.65 -16.60
C ARG A 192 10.77 -2.99 -16.46
N TYR A 193 10.39 -3.86 -15.53
CA TYR A 193 9.01 -4.26 -15.27
C TYR A 193 8.59 -3.65 -13.94
N HIS A 194 7.43 -3.00 -13.90
CA HIS A 194 6.86 -2.43 -12.69
C HIS A 194 5.95 -3.43 -11.97
N THR A 195 5.83 -3.33 -10.64
CA THR A 195 5.10 -4.32 -9.82
C THR A 195 3.58 -4.28 -10.01
N LEU A 196 3.01 -3.19 -10.54
CA LEU A 196 1.55 -3.11 -10.79
C LEU A 196 1.05 -4.19 -11.77
N GLN A 197 1.92 -4.80 -12.59
CA GLN A 197 1.56 -5.90 -13.50
C GLN A 197 1.92 -7.28 -12.97
N ALA A 198 2.56 -7.37 -11.81
CA ALA A 198 2.95 -8.64 -11.23
C ALA A 198 1.78 -9.28 -10.48
N GLU A 199 0.89 -9.99 -11.18
CA GLU A 199 -0.32 -10.63 -10.61
C GLU A 199 -0.05 -11.42 -9.31
N ASN A 200 1.09 -12.10 -9.25
CA ASN A 200 1.52 -12.89 -8.09
C ASN A 200 1.67 -12.07 -6.80
N LEU A 201 1.96 -10.77 -6.91
CA LEU A 201 2.10 -9.87 -5.78
C LEU A 201 0.75 -9.36 -5.25
N TRP A 202 -0.32 -9.51 -6.02
CA TRP A 202 -1.61 -8.91 -5.70
C TRP A 202 -2.63 -9.92 -5.18
N ARG A 203 -2.24 -11.16 -4.86
CA ARG A 203 -3.14 -12.24 -4.43
C ARG A 203 -4.09 -11.85 -3.28
N ASN A 204 -5.18 -12.60 -3.13
CA ASN A 204 -6.13 -12.39 -2.04
C ASN A 204 -5.49 -12.61 -0.67
N MET A 205 -6.01 -11.93 0.34
CA MET A 205 -5.53 -11.96 1.72
C MET A 205 -6.67 -12.35 2.68
N LYS A 206 -7.46 -13.39 2.34
CA LYS A 206 -8.64 -13.77 3.13
C LYS A 206 -8.26 -14.53 4.38
N THR A 207 -7.17 -15.30 4.33
CA THR A 207 -6.64 -16.06 5.46
C THR A 207 -5.30 -15.50 5.92
N ILE A 208 -4.90 -15.84 7.15
CA ILE A 208 -3.61 -15.42 7.72
C ILE A 208 -2.44 -16.01 6.92
N ASP A 209 -2.56 -17.24 6.43
CA ASP A 209 -1.48 -17.88 5.66
C ASP A 209 -1.35 -17.29 4.26
N GLU A 210 -2.46 -16.96 3.61
CA GLU A 210 -2.46 -16.19 2.36
C GLU A 210 -1.78 -14.82 2.55
N LEU A 211 -2.12 -14.11 3.63
CA LEU A 211 -1.53 -12.81 3.96
C LEU A 211 -0.02 -12.94 4.18
N ASN A 212 0.43 -13.91 4.98
CA ASN A 212 1.86 -14.13 5.24
C ASN A 212 2.63 -14.52 3.96
N SER A 213 2.02 -15.36 3.11
CA SER A 213 2.62 -15.75 1.83
C SER A 213 2.75 -14.56 0.87
N LEU A 214 1.74 -13.68 0.84
CA LEU A 214 1.76 -12.45 0.05
C LEU A 214 2.84 -11.50 0.56
N VAL A 215 2.90 -11.24 1.86
CA VAL A 215 3.93 -10.36 2.46
C VAL A 215 5.33 -10.91 2.19
N SER A 216 5.54 -12.22 2.39
CA SER A 216 6.82 -12.87 2.09
C SER A 216 7.21 -12.72 0.62
N SER A 217 6.24 -12.84 -0.29
CA SER A 217 6.47 -12.66 -1.73
C SER A 217 6.85 -11.22 -2.09
N TRP A 218 6.23 -10.23 -1.43
CA TRP A 218 6.58 -8.81 -1.58
C TRP A 218 7.98 -8.51 -1.10
N LEU A 219 8.30 -8.87 0.15
CA LEU A 219 9.61 -8.61 0.75
C LEU A 219 10.71 -9.29 -0.05
N LEU A 220 10.53 -10.57 -0.42
CA LEU A 220 11.48 -11.30 -1.26
C LEU A 220 11.67 -10.63 -2.62
N THR A 221 10.60 -10.18 -3.27
CA THR A 221 10.71 -9.51 -4.57
C THR A 221 11.49 -8.21 -4.44
N LEU A 222 11.18 -7.37 -3.47
CA LEU A 222 11.91 -6.11 -3.26
C LEU A 222 13.39 -6.33 -2.95
N GLU A 223 13.72 -7.32 -2.11
CA GLU A 223 15.11 -7.69 -1.82
C GLU A 223 15.86 -8.17 -3.06
N LYS A 224 15.26 -9.07 -3.85
CA LYS A 224 15.87 -9.61 -5.07
C LYS A 224 16.02 -8.58 -6.17
N GLN A 225 15.19 -7.53 -6.17
CA GLN A 225 15.29 -6.40 -7.09
C GLN A 225 16.19 -5.27 -6.57
N GLY A 226 17.08 -5.54 -5.60
CA GLY A 226 18.11 -4.58 -5.18
C GLY A 226 17.68 -3.65 -4.03
N CYS A 227 16.43 -3.68 -3.57
CA CYS A 227 15.95 -2.82 -2.48
C CYS A 227 16.29 -3.34 -1.07
N HIS A 228 17.22 -4.29 -0.95
CA HIS A 228 17.64 -4.91 0.31
C HIS A 228 18.02 -3.90 1.40
N ASN A 229 18.71 -2.81 1.07
CA ASN A 229 19.06 -1.77 2.05
C ASN A 229 17.82 -1.04 2.58
N LEU A 230 16.87 -0.71 1.71
CA LEU A 230 15.61 -0.10 2.11
C LEU A 230 14.77 -1.03 2.99
N ILE A 231 14.72 -2.32 2.68
CA ILE A 231 14.01 -3.30 3.53
C ILE A 231 14.67 -3.38 4.92
N LYS A 232 16.00 -3.36 5.00
CA LYS A 232 16.74 -3.32 6.27
C LYS A 232 16.48 -2.06 7.10
N ALA A 233 16.19 -0.93 6.46
CA ALA A 233 15.82 0.30 7.15
C ALA A 233 14.42 0.24 7.83
N GLY A 234 13.65 -0.83 7.58
CA GLY A 234 12.36 -1.07 8.23
C GLY A 234 11.17 -0.52 7.44
N ALA A 235 10.08 -0.21 8.13
CA ALA A 235 8.78 0.11 7.52
C ALA A 235 8.84 1.30 6.54
N SER A 236 9.55 2.38 6.88
CA SER A 236 9.67 3.55 5.99
C SER A 236 10.42 3.22 4.71
N GLY A 237 11.47 2.40 4.82
CA GLY A 237 12.24 1.94 3.66
C GLY A 237 11.46 0.94 2.81
N ALA A 238 10.71 0.03 3.43
CA ALA A 238 9.78 -0.85 2.72
C ALA A 238 8.71 -0.06 1.96
N MET A 239 8.14 1.00 2.56
CA MET A 239 7.18 1.88 1.89
C MET A 239 7.79 2.57 0.67
N GLN A 240 8.98 3.17 0.83
CA GLN A 240 9.72 3.78 -0.26
C GLN A 240 10.00 2.76 -1.38
N ALA A 241 10.48 1.56 -1.03
CA ALA A 241 10.78 0.50 -2.00
C ALA A 241 9.53 0.07 -2.80
N MET A 242 8.37 -0.07 -2.13
CA MET A 242 7.10 -0.37 -2.80
C MET A 242 6.71 0.75 -3.78
N VAL A 243 6.75 2.01 -3.35
CA VAL A 243 6.41 3.17 -4.20
C VAL A 243 7.32 3.27 -5.42
N LEU A 244 8.64 3.04 -5.25
CA LEU A 244 9.58 3.01 -6.35
C LEU A 244 9.26 1.87 -7.33
N SER A 245 8.94 0.68 -6.81
CA SER A 245 8.61 -0.49 -7.61
C SER A 245 7.33 -0.33 -8.46
N PHE A 246 6.36 0.46 -8.00
CA PHE A 246 5.10 0.69 -8.73
C PHE A 246 5.31 1.49 -10.02
N GLY A 247 6.24 2.44 -10.00
CA GLY A 247 6.57 3.28 -11.15
C GLY A 247 7.81 2.84 -11.92
N GLY A 248 8.51 1.78 -11.48
CA GLY A 248 9.84 1.49 -12.03
C GLY A 248 10.80 2.66 -11.81
N PHE A 249 10.69 3.34 -10.68
CA PHE A 249 11.64 4.38 -10.31
C PHE A 249 12.96 3.75 -9.89
N ARG A 250 14.06 4.35 -10.33
CA ARG A 250 15.41 3.89 -10.01
C ARG A 250 16.24 5.06 -9.50
N PHE A 251 16.88 4.85 -8.37
CA PHE A 251 17.96 5.73 -7.92
C PHE A 251 19.30 5.25 -8.47
N THR A 252 19.97 6.15 -9.16
CA THR A 252 21.41 6.07 -9.42
C THR A 252 22.14 6.97 -8.43
N ASN A 253 23.47 6.94 -8.44
CA ASN A 253 24.29 7.71 -7.51
C ASN A 253 24.09 9.23 -7.64
N GLN A 254 23.54 9.71 -8.75
CA GLN A 254 23.46 11.14 -9.09
C GLN A 254 22.06 11.62 -9.44
N HIS A 255 21.13 10.72 -9.79
CA HIS A 255 19.79 11.11 -10.24
C HIS A 255 18.73 10.02 -10.00
N LEU A 256 17.47 10.44 -9.99
CA LEU A 256 16.29 9.60 -9.96
C LEU A 256 15.73 9.47 -11.39
N GLU A 257 15.49 8.24 -11.82
CA GLU A 257 14.89 7.91 -13.10
C GLU A 257 13.46 7.42 -12.89
N PHE A 258 12.52 7.84 -13.74
CA PHE A 258 11.21 7.22 -13.86
C PHE A 258 11.20 6.31 -15.09
N ASN A 259 11.36 5.00 -14.90
CA ASN A 259 11.59 4.05 -15.99
C ASN A 259 10.37 3.17 -16.26
N ILE A 260 9.24 3.80 -16.56
CA ILE A 260 8.02 3.10 -16.99
C ILE A 260 7.79 3.29 -18.48
N HIS A 261 7.40 2.22 -19.17
CA HIS A 261 7.04 2.31 -20.57
C HIS A 261 5.73 3.14 -20.73
N PRO A 262 5.68 4.14 -21.62
CA PRO A 262 4.51 5.00 -21.81
C PRO A 262 3.18 4.26 -22.03
N LYS A 263 3.17 3.10 -22.69
CA LYS A 263 1.99 2.23 -22.88
C LYS A 263 1.23 1.88 -21.59
N TYR A 264 1.90 1.94 -20.43
CA TYR A 264 1.31 1.64 -19.14
C TYR A 264 0.72 2.87 -18.42
N LEU A 265 0.83 4.06 -19.00
CA LEU A 265 0.34 5.32 -18.44
C LEU A 265 -1.10 5.66 -18.88
N HIS A 266 -1.96 4.65 -19.00
CA HIS A 266 -3.36 4.81 -19.43
C HIS A 266 -4.31 5.19 -18.29
N ARG A 267 -3.77 5.49 -17.09
CA ARG A 267 -4.49 5.88 -15.88
C ARG A 267 -3.70 6.97 -15.15
N ASP A 268 -4.41 7.80 -14.39
CA ASP A 268 -3.78 8.81 -13.56
C ASP A 268 -3.06 8.15 -12.38
N TYR A 269 -1.79 8.52 -12.18
CA TYR A 269 -0.91 8.02 -11.13
C TYR A 269 -0.40 9.18 -10.28
N PHE A 270 -0.32 8.99 -8.97
CA PHE A 270 0.17 9.99 -8.04
C PHE A 270 1.16 9.36 -7.06
N TYR A 271 2.44 9.65 -7.27
CA TYR A 271 3.53 9.27 -6.38
C TYR A 271 3.84 10.45 -5.45
N ARG A 272 3.72 10.21 -4.15
CA ARG A 272 3.84 11.25 -3.12
C ARG A 272 5.09 11.03 -2.28
N ARG A 273 5.81 12.11 -2.02
CA ARG A 273 6.96 12.20 -1.11
C ARG A 273 7.97 11.08 -1.32
N ILE A 274 8.40 10.90 -2.56
CA ILE A 274 9.58 10.08 -2.86
C ILE A 274 10.77 10.77 -2.22
N LYS A 275 11.40 10.12 -1.25
CA LYS A 275 12.58 10.66 -0.56
C LYS A 275 13.78 10.67 -1.50
N TYR A 276 14.34 11.85 -1.75
CA TYR A 276 15.56 12.07 -2.55
C TYR A 276 16.59 12.77 -1.66
N GLY A 277 17.71 12.12 -1.36
CA GLY A 277 18.73 12.70 -0.49
C GLY A 277 18.22 12.88 0.95
N ASN A 278 18.71 13.92 1.64
CA ASN A 278 18.53 14.05 3.09
C ASN A 278 17.16 14.65 3.47
N MET A 279 16.74 15.74 2.80
CA MET A 279 15.50 16.44 3.17
C MET A 279 14.58 16.74 1.99
N THR A 280 14.93 16.29 0.78
CA THR A 280 14.13 16.55 -0.41
C THR A 280 13.08 15.46 -0.63
N HIS A 281 11.85 15.90 -0.90
CA HIS A 281 10.71 15.05 -1.20
C HIS A 281 10.13 15.43 -2.57
N VAL A 282 10.13 14.48 -3.48
CA VAL A 282 9.63 14.65 -4.85
C VAL A 282 8.23 14.07 -4.97
N ASN A 283 7.32 14.84 -5.56
CA ASN A 283 6.02 14.39 -5.99
C ASN A 283 6.02 14.25 -7.51
N VAL A 284 5.62 13.10 -8.02
CA VAL A 284 5.46 12.84 -9.45
C VAL A 284 4.03 12.43 -9.69
N SER A 285 3.33 13.09 -10.60
CA SER A 285 1.97 12.73 -11.01
C SER A 285 1.94 12.48 -12.51
N VAL A 286 1.17 11.51 -12.94
CA VAL A 286 0.84 11.25 -14.34
C VAL A 286 -0.64 11.50 -14.50
N ALA A 287 -1.03 12.27 -15.51
CA ALA A 287 -2.43 12.48 -15.86
C ALA A 287 -2.65 12.11 -17.32
N VAL A 288 -3.80 11.49 -17.60
CA VAL A 288 -4.24 11.24 -18.98
C VAL A 288 -5.14 12.38 -19.42
N THR A 289 -4.71 13.10 -20.45
CA THR A 289 -5.43 14.23 -21.03
C THR A 289 -6.61 13.79 -21.91
N ASP A 290 -7.45 14.75 -22.31
CA ASP A 290 -8.67 14.47 -23.10
C ASP A 290 -8.37 13.89 -24.49
N ASP A 291 -7.16 14.14 -25.02
CA ASP A 291 -6.65 13.54 -26.26
C ASP A 291 -6.03 12.14 -26.04
N ASN A 292 -6.23 11.55 -24.86
CA ASN A 292 -5.70 10.25 -24.42
C ASN A 292 -4.16 10.18 -24.37
N LYS A 293 -3.46 11.32 -24.32
CA LYS A 293 -2.02 11.34 -24.06
C LYS A 293 -1.73 11.35 -22.56
N ALA A 294 -0.58 10.81 -22.18
CA ALA A 294 -0.09 10.92 -20.82
C ALA A 294 0.82 12.15 -20.69
N VAL A 295 0.66 12.91 -19.61
CA VAL A 295 1.55 14.02 -19.24
C VAL A 295 2.03 13.84 -17.80
N MET A 296 3.26 14.27 -17.53
CA MET A 296 3.85 14.20 -16.19
C MET A 296 3.86 15.56 -15.53
N TYR A 297 3.67 15.57 -14.22
CA TYR A 297 3.82 16.74 -13.37
C TYR A 297 4.79 16.42 -12.24
N VAL A 298 5.78 17.29 -12.04
CA VAL A 298 6.80 17.12 -11.00
C VAL A 298 6.79 18.35 -10.10
N ALA A 299 6.82 18.12 -8.80
CA ALA A 299 6.90 19.16 -7.78
C ALA A 299 7.76 18.71 -6.60
N LEU A 300 8.39 19.66 -5.92
CA LEU A 300 9.12 19.44 -4.67
C LEU A 300 8.22 19.83 -3.50
N ASP A 301 7.86 18.88 -2.66
CA ASP A 301 7.10 19.18 -1.43
C ASP A 301 8.00 19.81 -0.36
N ARG A 302 9.25 19.34 -0.30
CA ARG A 302 10.32 19.89 0.53
C ARG A 302 11.61 19.79 -0.27
N SER A 303 12.49 20.78 -0.17
CA SER A 303 13.84 20.68 -0.72
C SER A 303 14.90 21.29 0.20
N ASP A 304 16.09 20.71 0.19
CA ASP A 304 17.32 21.24 0.81
C ASP A 304 18.23 21.95 -0.21
N GLY A 305 17.91 21.87 -1.49
CA GLY A 305 18.72 22.43 -2.57
C GLY A 305 17.92 22.73 -3.82
N GLN A 306 18.67 22.98 -4.90
CA GLN A 306 18.12 23.14 -6.24
C GLN A 306 18.07 21.77 -6.91
N TYR A 307 16.95 21.48 -7.57
CA TYR A 307 16.75 20.27 -8.33
C TYR A 307 16.32 20.64 -9.73
N TYR A 308 16.75 19.82 -10.67
CA TYR A 308 16.51 19.98 -12.09
C TYR A 308 15.91 18.69 -12.64
N ALA A 309 15.11 18.82 -13.67
CA ALA A 309 14.53 17.68 -14.36
C ALA A 309 14.53 17.87 -15.87
N CYS A 310 14.56 16.75 -16.58
CA CYS A 310 14.36 16.66 -18.02
C CYS A 310 13.52 15.44 -18.36
N ASP A 311 12.81 15.52 -19.48
CA ASP A 311 12.08 14.39 -20.04
C ASP A 311 13.00 13.41 -20.79
N ALA A 312 12.41 12.41 -21.44
CA ALA A 312 13.15 11.32 -22.05
C ALA A 312 14.22 11.80 -23.04
N GLY A 313 15.45 11.31 -22.87
CA GLY A 313 16.61 11.70 -23.68
C GLY A 313 17.26 13.04 -23.33
N CYS A 314 16.62 13.87 -22.48
CA CYS A 314 17.15 15.15 -22.00
C CYS A 314 17.71 16.06 -23.12
N LEU A 315 16.97 16.14 -24.24
CA LEU A 315 17.33 16.96 -25.41
C LEU A 315 17.15 18.46 -25.16
N ASP A 316 16.21 18.81 -24.28
CA ASP A 316 15.87 20.18 -23.91
C ASP A 316 16.66 20.61 -22.65
N ASP A 317 16.82 21.92 -22.46
CA ASP A 317 17.52 22.46 -21.29
C ASP A 317 16.88 22.00 -19.96
N PRO A 318 17.68 21.65 -18.94
CA PRO A 318 17.17 21.18 -17.65
C PRO A 318 16.26 22.22 -16.99
N VAL A 319 15.06 21.80 -16.62
CA VAL A 319 14.07 22.67 -15.98
C VAL A 319 14.24 22.62 -14.46
N LYS A 320 14.40 23.78 -13.84
CA LYS A 320 14.49 23.88 -12.39
C LYS A 320 13.14 23.57 -11.74
N LEU A 321 13.14 22.65 -10.78
CA LEU A 321 11.96 22.25 -10.03
C LEU A 321 11.71 23.18 -8.82
N GLY A 322 10.45 23.29 -8.44
CA GLY A 322 9.99 24.06 -7.28
C GLY A 322 8.74 23.42 -6.65
N PRO A 323 8.06 24.14 -5.74
CA PRO A 323 6.83 23.65 -5.11
C PRO A 323 5.65 23.58 -6.08
N GLU A 324 5.66 24.41 -7.12
CA GLU A 324 4.65 24.39 -8.18
C GLU A 324 4.87 23.20 -9.10
N LYS A 325 3.76 22.64 -9.62
CA LYS A 325 3.81 21.51 -10.55
C LYS A 325 4.35 21.95 -11.91
N THR A 326 5.52 21.44 -12.26
CA THR A 326 6.11 21.60 -13.59
C THR A 326 5.65 20.46 -14.50
N MET A 327 5.10 20.79 -15.66
CA MET A 327 4.64 19.81 -16.65
C MET A 327 5.80 19.33 -17.54
N PHE A 328 5.85 18.04 -17.81
CA PHE A 328 6.75 17.42 -18.79
C PHE A 328 5.94 16.52 -19.74
N PRO A 329 6.17 16.60 -21.07
CA PRO A 329 5.55 15.68 -22.00
C PRO A 329 6.13 14.27 -21.81
N VAL A 330 5.28 13.24 -21.95
CA VAL A 330 5.78 11.87 -21.99
C VAL A 330 6.32 11.59 -23.39
N LYS A 331 7.62 11.30 -23.48
CA LYS A 331 8.31 10.94 -24.73
C LYS A 331 8.64 9.45 -24.74
N LEU A 332 8.71 8.86 -25.94
CA LEU A 332 9.16 7.51 -26.22
C LEU A 332 10.48 7.58 -26.99
N THR A 333 11.46 6.77 -26.57
CA THR A 333 12.80 6.76 -27.18
C THR A 333 13.13 5.41 -27.79
N GLU A 334 14.00 5.41 -28.81
CA GLU A 334 14.61 4.20 -29.37
C GLU A 334 16.15 4.25 -29.27
N PRO A 335 16.81 3.36 -28.51
CA PRO A 335 16.24 2.36 -27.60
C PRO A 335 15.48 2.98 -26.41
N LEU A 336 14.68 2.17 -25.71
CA LEU A 336 13.88 2.63 -24.57
C LEU A 336 14.77 3.11 -23.41
N THR A 337 14.52 4.33 -22.94
CA THR A 337 15.16 4.98 -21.80
C THR A 337 14.11 5.42 -20.77
N ALA A 338 14.54 6.00 -19.65
CA ALA A 338 13.61 6.54 -18.67
C ALA A 338 12.87 7.75 -19.25
N ILE A 339 11.63 7.95 -18.80
CA ILE A 339 10.77 9.02 -19.32
C ILE A 339 10.98 10.36 -18.61
N LEU A 340 11.62 10.33 -17.43
CA LEU A 340 11.90 11.49 -16.60
C LEU A 340 13.18 11.24 -15.80
N TYR A 341 14.03 12.25 -15.73
CA TYR A 341 15.25 12.29 -14.95
C TYR A 341 15.20 13.48 -13.98
N ILE A 342 15.59 13.28 -12.73
CA ILE A 342 15.64 14.33 -11.70
C ILE A 342 16.99 14.26 -10.99
N ALA A 343 17.72 15.38 -10.95
CA ALA A 343 19.01 15.47 -10.26
C ALA A 343 19.16 16.80 -9.52
N SER A 344 20.02 16.83 -8.50
CA SER A 344 20.41 18.08 -7.83
C SER A 344 21.48 18.88 -8.59
N ASP A 345 22.26 18.20 -9.43
CA ASP A 345 23.32 18.81 -10.24
C ASP A 345 22.83 19.07 -11.66
N ARG A 346 22.89 20.34 -12.08
CA ARG A 346 22.51 20.76 -13.43
C ARG A 346 23.50 20.29 -14.49
N GLU A 347 24.81 20.33 -14.18
CA GLU A 347 25.84 19.90 -15.15
C GLU A 347 25.71 18.41 -15.41
N HIS A 348 25.47 17.61 -14.37
CA HIS A 348 25.17 16.19 -14.50
C HIS A 348 24.00 15.90 -15.48
N ILE A 349 22.91 16.68 -15.44
CA ILE A 349 21.81 16.50 -16.41
C ILE A 349 22.24 16.84 -17.84
N LEU A 350 23.04 17.89 -18.02
CA LEU A 350 23.58 18.25 -19.34
C LEU A 350 24.57 17.20 -19.86
N GLU A 351 25.30 16.53 -18.97
CA GLU A 351 26.16 15.40 -19.31
C GLU A 351 25.35 14.14 -19.66
N LEU A 352 24.24 13.89 -18.96
CA LEU A 352 23.32 12.77 -19.24
C LEU A 352 22.83 12.80 -20.69
N HIS A 353 22.54 13.98 -21.25
CA HIS A 353 22.20 14.13 -22.67
C HIS A 353 23.22 13.46 -23.60
N HIS A 354 24.51 13.56 -23.30
CA HIS A 354 25.57 12.97 -24.12
C HIS A 354 25.78 11.47 -23.84
N ALA A 355 25.45 11.01 -22.62
CA ALA A 355 25.56 9.61 -22.22
C ALA A 355 24.35 8.77 -22.69
N ILE A 356 23.18 9.38 -22.83
CA ILE A 356 21.96 8.72 -23.27
C ILE A 356 22.00 8.54 -24.80
N HIS A 357 22.37 7.34 -25.23
CA HIS A 357 22.41 7.00 -26.65
C HIS A 357 21.01 6.69 -27.20
N VAL A 358 20.31 7.72 -27.66
CA VAL A 358 19.01 7.62 -28.35
C VAL A 358 19.17 7.92 -29.84
N LYS A 359 18.51 7.13 -30.68
CA LYS A 359 18.41 7.36 -32.12
C LYS A 359 17.23 8.27 -32.45
N GLU A 360 16.11 8.01 -31.79
CA GLU A 360 14.86 8.74 -32.00
C GLU A 360 14.22 9.04 -30.64
N VAL A 361 13.66 10.24 -30.54
CA VAL A 361 12.87 10.72 -29.41
C VAL A 361 11.62 11.36 -29.98
N ALA A 362 10.45 10.80 -29.67
CA ALA A 362 9.16 11.31 -30.12
C ALA A 362 8.21 11.43 -28.94
N GLU A 363 7.20 12.30 -29.04
CA GLU A 363 6.09 12.26 -28.08
C GLU A 363 5.45 10.88 -28.08
N ALA A 364 5.10 10.38 -26.89
CA ALA A 364 4.40 9.11 -26.78
C ALA A 364 3.04 9.18 -27.50
N PRO A 365 2.65 8.15 -28.25
CA PRO A 365 1.37 8.13 -28.93
C PRO A 365 0.23 8.15 -27.91
N ALA A 366 -0.89 8.75 -28.32
CA ALA A 366 -2.12 8.69 -27.54
C ALA A 366 -2.55 7.23 -27.32
N HIS A 367 -3.07 6.93 -26.14
CA HIS A 367 -3.64 5.63 -25.83
C HIS A 367 -4.87 5.36 -26.68
N GLU A 368 -5.07 4.09 -27.05
CA GLU A 368 -6.22 3.68 -27.83
C GLU A 368 -7.51 3.95 -27.05
N HIS A 369 -8.50 4.56 -27.72
CA HIS A 369 -9.72 5.03 -27.06
C HIS A 369 -10.45 3.91 -26.30
N HIS A 370 -10.46 2.70 -26.85
CA HIS A 370 -11.12 1.56 -26.23
C HIS A 370 -10.45 1.12 -24.91
N ILE A 371 -9.13 1.31 -24.76
CA ILE A 371 -8.41 1.02 -23.51
C ILE A 371 -8.85 2.03 -22.44
N ILE A 372 -8.84 3.32 -22.77
CA ILE A 372 -9.28 4.38 -21.85
C ILE A 372 -10.75 4.19 -21.48
N ALA A 373 -11.60 3.88 -22.46
CA ALA A 373 -13.01 3.60 -22.25
C ALA A 373 -13.24 2.38 -21.34
N LEU A 374 -12.46 1.31 -21.52
CA LEU A 374 -12.51 0.12 -20.67
C LEU A 374 -12.17 0.46 -19.22
N HIS A 375 -11.11 1.22 -18.97
CA HIS A 375 -10.74 1.60 -17.61
C HIS A 375 -11.73 2.61 -16.99
N LYS A 376 -12.24 3.58 -17.75
CA LYS A 376 -13.19 4.58 -17.25
C LYS A 376 -14.62 4.06 -17.06
N HIS A 377 -15.06 3.09 -17.86
CA HIS A 377 -16.47 2.67 -17.91
C HIS A 377 -16.70 1.16 -17.77
N GLY A 378 -15.65 0.33 -17.76
CA GLY A 378 -15.73 -1.12 -17.64
C GLY A 378 -16.13 -1.84 -18.92
N HIS A 379 -16.26 -1.10 -20.03
CA HIS A 379 -16.60 -1.68 -21.33
C HIS A 379 -15.90 -0.93 -22.46
N HIS A 380 -15.41 -1.68 -23.46
CA HIS A 380 -14.61 -1.16 -24.59
C HIS A 380 -15.36 -0.14 -25.47
N LEU A 381 -16.69 -0.17 -25.47
CA LEU A 381 -17.53 0.79 -26.23
C LEU A 381 -17.66 2.17 -25.57
N GLY A 382 -17.09 2.36 -24.37
CA GLY A 382 -17.39 3.52 -23.55
C GLY A 382 -18.82 3.46 -23.03
N GLY A 383 -19.05 3.86 -21.78
CA GLY A 383 -20.37 3.82 -21.19
C GLY A 383 -21.31 4.80 -21.91
N LEU A 384 -21.96 4.36 -22.98
CA LEU A 384 -23.07 5.08 -23.59
C LEU A 384 -24.06 5.42 -22.46
N PRO A 385 -24.55 6.68 -22.36
CA PRO A 385 -25.37 7.13 -21.25
C PRO A 385 -26.50 6.14 -20.94
N THR A 386 -26.86 5.94 -19.67
CA THR A 386 -27.98 5.06 -19.28
C THR A 386 -29.27 5.38 -20.03
N LEU A 387 -29.50 6.65 -20.37
CA LEU A 387 -30.61 7.12 -21.20
C LEU A 387 -30.63 6.51 -22.61
N PHE A 388 -29.47 6.25 -23.22
CA PHE A 388 -29.37 5.61 -24.53
C PHE A 388 -29.90 4.17 -24.46
N TRP A 389 -29.50 3.42 -23.43
CA TRP A 389 -29.98 2.05 -23.22
C TRP A 389 -31.47 2.00 -22.85
N ILE A 390 -31.93 2.93 -22.02
CA ILE A 390 -33.37 3.09 -21.72
C ILE A 390 -34.16 3.39 -23.00
N SER A 391 -33.65 4.25 -23.88
CA SER A 391 -34.27 4.57 -25.16
C SER A 391 -34.32 3.35 -26.08
N ILE A 392 -33.25 2.57 -26.19
CA ILE A 392 -33.24 1.32 -26.97
C ILE A 392 -34.26 0.33 -26.42
N CYS A 393 -34.28 0.10 -25.11
CA CYS A 393 -35.25 -0.79 -24.48
C CYS A 393 -36.70 -0.34 -24.74
N ALA A 394 -36.97 0.97 -24.66
CA ALA A 394 -38.29 1.53 -24.95
C ALA A 394 -38.70 1.28 -26.42
N ILE A 395 -37.79 1.51 -27.38
CA ILE A 395 -38.04 1.25 -28.80
C ILE A 395 -38.32 -0.24 -29.05
N ILE A 396 -37.52 -1.14 -28.45
CA ILE A 396 -37.72 -2.58 -28.55
C ILE A 396 -39.11 -2.97 -28.02
N ILE A 397 -39.52 -2.46 -26.85
CA ILE A 397 -40.85 -2.75 -26.29
C ILE A 397 -41.97 -2.25 -27.21
N VAL A 398 -41.88 -1.00 -27.69
CA VAL A 398 -42.88 -0.43 -28.61
C VAL A 398 -42.97 -1.25 -29.89
N PHE A 399 -41.84 -1.66 -30.44
CA PHE A 399 -41.78 -2.52 -31.62
C PHE A 399 -42.47 -3.87 -31.38
N HIS A 400 -42.18 -4.55 -30.27
CA HIS A 400 -42.80 -5.84 -29.95
C HIS A 400 -44.31 -5.70 -29.69
N VAL A 401 -44.76 -4.63 -29.02
CA VAL A 401 -46.19 -4.34 -28.85
C VAL A 401 -46.87 -4.11 -30.20
N PHE A 402 -46.22 -3.38 -31.11
CA PHE A 402 -46.74 -3.17 -32.47
C PHE A 402 -46.81 -4.48 -33.27
N LEU A 403 -45.79 -5.33 -33.17
CA LEU A 403 -45.73 -6.64 -33.83
C LEU A 403 -46.80 -7.59 -33.29
N CYS A 404 -46.99 -7.64 -31.96
CA CYS A 404 -48.09 -8.37 -31.33
C CYS A 404 -49.45 -7.84 -31.79
N LYS A 405 -49.63 -6.51 -31.86
CA LYS A 405 -50.87 -5.91 -32.36
C LYS A 405 -51.14 -6.28 -33.82
N LEU A 406 -50.12 -6.30 -34.66
CA LEU A 406 -50.21 -6.71 -36.06
C LEU A 406 -50.60 -8.19 -36.20
N ILE A 407 -49.96 -9.07 -35.44
CA ILE A 407 -50.27 -10.51 -35.45
C ILE A 407 -51.70 -10.76 -34.94
N VAL A 408 -52.11 -10.12 -33.85
CA VAL A 408 -53.48 -10.25 -33.31
C VAL A 408 -54.50 -9.73 -34.32
N LYS A 409 -54.22 -8.63 -35.00
CA LYS A 409 -55.12 -8.10 -36.03
C LYS A 409 -55.23 -9.04 -37.23
N GLU A 410 -54.12 -9.62 -37.68
CA GLU A 410 -54.10 -10.50 -38.87
C GLU A 410 -54.68 -11.91 -38.58
N TYR A 411 -54.44 -12.45 -37.38
CA TYR A 411 -54.83 -13.83 -37.03
C TYR A 411 -56.08 -13.93 -36.14
N CYS A 412 -56.49 -12.87 -35.44
CA CYS A 412 -57.66 -12.88 -34.55
C CYS A 412 -58.82 -11.97 -35.00
N GLU A 413 -58.70 -11.15 -36.05
CA GLU A 413 -59.88 -10.58 -36.72
C GLU A 413 -60.36 -11.54 -37.83
N PRO A 414 -61.51 -12.21 -37.67
CA PRO A 414 -62.12 -12.94 -38.78
C PRO A 414 -62.57 -11.95 -39.87
N PRO A 415 -62.62 -12.36 -41.16
CA PRO A 415 -63.04 -11.49 -42.25
C PRO A 415 -64.49 -11.04 -42.00
N ASP A 416 -64.67 -9.78 -41.60
CA ASP A 416 -65.98 -9.30 -41.20
C ASP A 416 -66.87 -9.08 -42.41
N LYS A 417 -67.74 -10.08 -42.62
CA LYS A 417 -69.13 -10.01 -43.09
C LYS A 417 -69.51 -8.76 -43.90
N PHE A 418 -69.65 -8.97 -45.21
CA PHE A 418 -70.50 -8.18 -46.11
C PHE A 418 -71.86 -7.86 -45.46
N ARG A 419 -72.05 -6.62 -45.00
CA ARG A 419 -73.35 -6.09 -44.58
C ARG A 419 -74.19 -5.76 -45.83
N TYR A 420 -75.15 -6.65 -46.11
CA TYR A 420 -76.33 -6.36 -46.94
C TYR A 420 -77.05 -5.10 -46.42
N ARG A 421 -77.24 -4.09 -47.28
CA ARG A 421 -78.27 -3.07 -47.10
C ARG A 421 -79.41 -3.34 -48.08
N TYR A 422 -80.53 -3.80 -47.50
CA TYR A 422 -81.85 -3.74 -48.11
C TYR A 422 -82.21 -2.28 -48.43
N VAL A 423 -82.67 -2.04 -49.66
CA VAL A 423 -83.52 -0.90 -50.01
C VAL A 423 -84.88 -1.48 -50.41
N LYS A 424 -85.94 -0.95 -49.81
CA LYS A 424 -87.36 -1.11 -50.20
C LYS A 424 -88.03 0.26 -49.96
N PRO A 425 -89.16 0.57 -50.61
CA PRO A 425 -89.68 0.12 -51.90
C PRO A 425 -89.41 1.13 -53.03
#